data_AF-A0A9X1VII3-F1
#
_entry.id   AF-A0A9X1VII3-F1
#
_cell.length_a   1.000
_cell.length_b   1.000
_cell.length_c   1.000
_cell.angle_alpha   90.00
_cell.angle_beta   90.00
_cell.angle_gamma   90.00
#
_symmetry.space_group_name_H-M   'P 1'
#
loop_
_entity.id
_entity.type
_entity.pdbx_description
1 polymer ?
#
loop_
_entity_poly.entity_id
_entity_poly.type
_entity_poly.pdbx_seq_one_letter_code
_entity_poly.pdbx_strand_id
1 'polypeptide(L)'
;MCFSRPPIVLTCTPAGRRLTFEKQGLETARVCRRLSPFGTGWELLNQNANSPFVDAEPYPAGTIFEYQVQYFCPQGAYRGASNIVCTNSINCNEFPL
;
A
#
# COMPACT_ATOMS: atom_id res chain seq x y z
N MET A 1 18.37 3.16 -20.21
CA MET A 1 18.01 3.97 -19.03
C MET A 1 17.09 3.13 -18.16
N CYS A 2 17.56 2.68 -17.00
CA CYS A 2 16.71 1.95 -16.05
C CYS A 2 15.85 2.98 -15.32
N PHE A 3 14.61 3.18 -15.77
CA PHE A 3 13.65 3.98 -15.01
C PHE A 3 13.26 3.18 -13.77
N SER A 4 13.98 3.38 -12.66
CA SER A 4 13.56 2.86 -11.37
C SER A 4 12.24 3.52 -11.01
N ARG A 5 11.21 2.70 -10.80
CA ARG A 5 9.88 3.17 -10.44
C ARG A 5 9.95 3.94 -9.11
N PRO A 6 9.23 5.07 -8.95
CA PRO A 6 9.23 5.80 -7.69
C PRO A 6 8.81 4.89 -6.53
N PRO A 7 9.44 5.02 -5.36
CA PRO A 7 9.06 4.26 -4.20
C PRO A 7 7.65 4.64 -3.75
N ILE A 8 6.93 3.69 -3.18
CA ILE A 8 5.66 4.01 -2.53
C ILE A 8 5.93 4.69 -1.20
N VAL A 9 5.08 5.64 -0.84
CA VAL A 9 5.16 6.39 0.42
C VAL A 9 3.95 6.06 1.26
N LEU A 10 4.19 5.59 2.48
CA LEU A 10 3.17 5.35 3.49
C LEU A 10 3.16 6.50 4.49
N THR A 11 1.98 7.06 4.74
CA THR A 11 1.75 8.11 5.72
C THR A 11 0.56 7.73 6.60
N CYS A 12 0.76 7.65 7.90
CA CYS A 12 -0.31 7.51 8.87
C CYS A 12 -1.08 8.84 8.99
N THR A 13 -2.40 8.81 8.90
CA THR A 13 -3.29 9.97 9.07
C THR A 13 -4.47 9.59 9.97
N PRO A 14 -5.24 10.55 10.53
CA PRO A 14 -6.45 10.23 11.29
C PRO A 14 -7.48 9.41 10.50
N ALA A 15 -7.48 9.55 9.17
CA ALA A 15 -8.36 8.80 8.27
C ALA A 15 -7.86 7.38 7.95
N GLY A 16 -6.69 6.98 8.45
CA GLY A 16 -6.08 5.67 8.21
C GLY A 16 -4.68 5.75 7.56
N ARG A 17 -4.29 4.65 6.90
CA ARG A 17 -2.99 4.51 6.23
C ARG A 17 -3.08 5.03 4.80
N ARG A 18 -2.48 6.19 4.55
CA ARG A 18 -2.42 6.79 3.22
C ARG A 18 -1.20 6.26 2.47
N LEU A 19 -1.44 5.61 1.33
CA LEU A 19 -0.44 5.13 0.39
C LEU A 19 -0.41 6.05 -0.83
N THR A 20 0.76 6.61 -1.11
CA THR A 20 1.01 7.42 -2.31
C THR A 20 1.96 6.65 -3.22
N PHE A 21 1.56 6.49 -4.48
CA PHE A 21 2.30 5.73 -5.49
C PHE A 21 2.06 6.30 -6.90
N GLU A 22 2.87 5.88 -7.86
CA GLU A 22 2.74 6.32 -9.26
C GLU A 22 2.41 5.18 -10.21
N LYS A 23 1.43 5.43 -11.09
CA LYS A 23 1.06 4.55 -12.21
C LYS A 23 1.68 5.10 -13.49
N GLN A 24 2.18 4.22 -14.37
CA GLN A 24 2.66 4.64 -15.68
C GLN A 24 1.58 4.37 -16.73
N GLY A 25 1.12 5.42 -17.40
CA GLY A 25 0.09 5.32 -18.44
C GLY A 25 -1.22 4.69 -17.94
N LEU A 26 -1.70 3.66 -18.63
CA LEU A 26 -2.96 2.97 -18.35
C LEU A 26 -2.81 1.75 -17.43
N GLU A 27 -1.71 1.67 -16.67
CA GLU A 27 -1.52 0.58 -15.72
C GLU A 27 -2.59 0.55 -14.64
N THR A 28 -2.94 -0.66 -14.22
CA THR A 28 -3.77 -0.93 -13.06
C THR A 28 -2.87 -1.12 -11.84
N ALA A 29 -3.17 -0.45 -10.74
CA ALA A 29 -2.47 -0.64 -9.47
C ALA A 29 -3.34 -1.47 -8.51
N ARG A 30 -2.79 -2.59 -8.04
CA ARG A 30 -3.38 -3.39 -6.97
C ARG A 30 -2.68 -3.07 -5.66
N VAL A 31 -3.44 -2.63 -4.67
CA VAL A 31 -2.90 -2.41 -3.32
C VAL A 31 -3.09 -3.69 -2.53
N CYS A 32 -1.97 -4.24 -2.05
CA CYS A 32 -1.94 -5.42 -1.22
C CYS A 32 -1.40 -5.08 0.17
N ARG A 33 -1.91 -5.76 1.19
CA ARG A 33 -1.52 -5.62 2.60
C ARG A 33 -1.22 -7.00 3.18
N ARG A 34 -0.32 -7.08 4.15
CA ARG A 34 -0.18 -8.27 5.00
C ARG A 34 0.18 -7.86 6.42
N LEU A 35 -0.14 -8.71 7.39
CA LEU A 35 0.34 -8.55 8.76
C LEU A 35 1.85 -8.81 8.83
N SER A 36 2.57 -7.99 9.59
CA SER A 36 4.00 -8.16 9.84
C SER A 36 4.26 -8.56 11.30
N PRO A 37 5.31 -9.36 11.60
CA PRO A 37 6.14 -10.12 10.67
C PRO A 37 5.56 -11.50 10.29
N PHE A 38 4.42 -11.89 10.89
CA PHE A 38 3.92 -13.26 10.86
C PHE A 38 2.88 -13.56 9.76
N GLY A 39 2.46 -12.54 8.99
CA GLY A 39 1.49 -12.73 7.92
C GLY A 39 2.11 -13.43 6.72
N THR A 40 1.63 -14.64 6.42
CA THR A 40 2.14 -15.45 5.30
C THR A 40 1.48 -15.11 3.96
N GLY A 41 0.31 -14.43 3.97
CA GLY A 41 -0.46 -14.10 2.77
C GLY A 41 -0.63 -12.59 2.56
N TRP A 42 -0.51 -12.16 1.30
CA TRP A 42 -0.92 -10.82 0.87
C TRP A 42 -2.43 -10.79 0.64
N GLU A 43 -3.12 -9.95 1.39
CA GLU A 43 -4.50 -9.58 1.19
C GLU A 43 -4.61 -8.47 0.14
N LEU A 44 -5.59 -8.58 -0.76
CA LEU A 44 -5.85 -7.59 -1.80
C LEU A 44 -6.88 -6.58 -1.30
N LEU A 45 -6.45 -5.34 -1.05
CA LEU A 45 -7.34 -4.28 -0.59
C LEU A 45 -8.13 -3.63 -1.74
N ASN A 46 -7.48 -3.44 -2.89
CA ASN A 46 -8.12 -2.85 -4.05
C ASN A 46 -7.46 -3.31 -5.34
N GLN A 47 -8.28 -3.67 -6.34
CA GLN A 47 -7.83 -4.17 -7.65
C GLN A 47 -7.44 -3.08 -8.65
N ASN A 48 -7.92 -1.85 -8.47
CA ASN A 48 -7.63 -0.72 -9.34
C ASN A 48 -7.57 0.59 -8.52
N ALA A 49 -6.60 0.63 -7.62
CA ALA A 49 -6.40 1.75 -6.73
C ALA A 49 -5.96 3.00 -7.49
N ASN A 50 -6.43 4.15 -7.03
CA ASN A 50 -5.91 5.45 -7.41
C ASN A 50 -5.00 5.97 -6.29
N SER A 51 -4.00 6.75 -6.67
CA SER A 51 -3.11 7.41 -5.72
C SER A 51 -3.63 8.84 -5.46
N PRO A 52 -3.71 9.29 -4.20
CA PRO A 52 -3.46 8.53 -2.99
C PRO A 52 -4.57 7.50 -2.69
N PHE A 53 -4.20 6.33 -2.18
CA PHE A 53 -5.11 5.32 -1.65
C PHE A 53 -5.12 5.40 -0.12
N VAL A 54 -6.27 5.26 0.52
CA VAL A 54 -6.37 5.23 1.99
C VAL A 54 -6.95 3.90 2.41
N ASP A 55 -6.17 3.14 3.19
CA ASP A 55 -6.67 2.02 3.95
C ASP A 55 -7.23 2.53 5.29
N ALA A 56 -8.56 2.62 5.35
CA ALA A 56 -9.33 3.11 6.48
C ALA A 56 -9.82 1.98 7.41
N GLU A 57 -9.40 0.74 7.17
CA GLU A 57 -9.90 -0.38 7.95
C GLU A 57 -9.39 -0.30 9.42
N PRO A 58 -10.30 -0.43 10.40
CA PRO A 58 -9.93 -0.32 11.81
C PRO A 58 -9.16 -1.55 12.26
N TYR A 59 -8.02 -1.33 12.91
CA TYR A 59 -7.24 -2.39 13.54
C TYR A 59 -6.76 -1.97 14.93
N PRO A 60 -6.47 -2.94 15.82
CA PRO A 60 -5.87 -2.65 17.10
C PRO A 60 -4.60 -1.81 16.96
N ALA A 61 -4.41 -0.89 17.91
CA ALA A 61 -3.17 -0.13 18.04
C ALA A 61 -1.97 -1.09 18.16
N GLY A 62 -0.83 -0.70 17.58
CA GLY A 62 0.36 -1.54 17.52
C GLY A 62 0.34 -2.65 16.46
N THR A 63 -0.75 -2.82 15.69
CA THR A 63 -0.74 -3.75 14.55
C THR A 63 0.17 -3.21 13.44
N ILE A 64 1.21 -3.99 13.11
CA ILE A 64 2.14 -3.65 12.05
C ILE A 64 1.66 -4.29 10.75
N PHE A 65 1.44 -3.46 9.74
CA PHE A 65 1.12 -3.88 8.39
C PHE A 65 2.25 -3.57 7.44
N GLU A 66 2.45 -4.48 6.49
CA GLU A 66 3.25 -4.26 5.30
C GLU A 66 2.32 -4.04 4.11
N TYR A 67 2.70 -3.08 3.27
CA TYR A 67 1.98 -2.74 2.05
C TYR A 67 2.90 -2.86 0.85
N GLN A 68 2.30 -3.31 -0.25
CA GLN A 68 2.93 -3.36 -1.56
C GLN A 68 1.90 -3.01 -2.62
N VAL A 69 2.33 -2.28 -3.65
CA VAL A 69 1.52 -2.02 -4.84
C VAL A 69 2.03 -2.89 -5.98
N GLN A 70 1.16 -3.73 -6.52
CA GLN A 70 1.42 -4.54 -7.70
C GLN A 70 0.85 -3.85 -8.94
N TYR A 71 1.59 -3.85 -10.04
CA TYR A 71 1.21 -3.15 -11.25
C TYR A 71 0.94 -4.14 -12.37
N PHE A 72 -0.13 -3.88 -13.10
CA PHE A 72 -0.58 -4.72 -14.21
C PHE A 72 -0.80 -3.86 -15.44
N CYS A 73 -0.46 -4.38 -16.61
CA CYS A 73 -0.84 -3.79 -17.89
C CYS A 73 -2.38 -3.72 -18.04
N PRO A 74 -2.90 -2.91 -18.96
CA PRO A 74 -4.31 -2.93 -19.34
C PRO A 74 -4.83 -4.33 -19.73
N GLN A 75 -3.98 -5.18 -20.30
CA GLN A 75 -4.32 -6.55 -20.67
C GLN A 75 -4.29 -7.54 -19.48
N GLY A 76 -4.01 -7.07 -18.26
CA GLY A 76 -3.96 -7.89 -17.05
C GLY A 76 -2.63 -8.61 -16.80
N ALA A 77 -1.60 -8.37 -17.61
CA ALA A 77 -0.27 -8.95 -17.41
C ALA A 77 0.48 -8.25 -16.27
N TYR A 78 1.08 -9.03 -15.36
CA TYR A 78 1.89 -8.50 -14.26
C TYR A 78 3.15 -7.80 -14.78
N ARG A 79 3.43 -6.60 -14.27
CA ARG A 79 4.56 -5.75 -14.68
C ARG A 79 5.63 -5.59 -13.61
N GLY A 80 5.29 -5.89 -12.37
CA GLY A 80 6.16 -5.71 -11.22
C GLY A 80 5.42 -5.18 -10.02
N ALA A 81 6.16 -4.95 -8.94
CA ALA A 81 5.63 -4.41 -7.71
C ALA A 81 6.55 -3.32 -7.17
N SER A 82 6.01 -2.49 -6.28
CA SER A 82 6.79 -1.53 -5.51
C SER A 82 7.69 -2.21 -4.49
N ASN A 83 8.56 -1.41 -3.86
CA ASN A 83 9.11 -1.73 -2.55
C ASN A 83 7.98 -1.97 -1.53
N ILE A 84 8.31 -2.73 -0.48
CA ILE A 84 7.41 -2.94 0.66
C ILE A 84 7.63 -1.78 1.64
N VAL A 85 6.54 -1.25 2.18
CA VAL A 85 6.56 -0.26 3.27
C VAL A 85 5.77 -0.80 4.45
N CYS A 86 6.24 -0.55 5.66
CA CYS A 86 5.57 -0.97 6.88
C CYS A 86 5.05 0.23 7.67
N THR A 87 3.92 0.06 8.35
CA THR A 87 3.52 1.01 9.39
C THR A 87 4.54 0.92 10.51
N ASN A 88 5.22 2.03 10.83
CA ASN A 88 6.00 2.08 12.06
C ASN A 88 5.04 1.94 13.25
N SER A 89 5.50 1.32 14.34
CA SER A 89 4.74 1.11 15.58
C SER A 89 4.23 2.41 16.25
N ILE A 90 4.59 3.57 15.72
CA ILE A 90 4.05 4.88 16.09
C ILE A 90 2.70 5.02 15.37
N ASN A 91 1.67 4.61 16.09
CA ASN A 91 0.27 4.44 15.73
C ASN A 91 -0.27 5.41 14.68
N CYS A 92 -0.84 4.86 13.60
CA CYS A 92 -1.79 5.62 12.77
C CYS A 92 -3.11 5.96 13.49
N ASN A 93 -3.33 5.43 14.70
CA ASN A 93 -4.57 5.56 15.47
C ASN A 93 -4.42 6.42 16.75
N GLU A 94 -3.25 7.04 17.01
CA GLU A 94 -3.05 7.96 18.14
C GLU A 94 -3.26 9.42 17.75
N PHE A 95 -4.27 9.70 16.93
CA PHE A 95 -4.73 11.08 16.77
C PHE A 95 -5.78 11.33 17.87
N PRO A 96 -5.49 12.19 18.86
CA PRO A 96 -6.50 12.54 19.86
C PRO A 96 -7.69 13.20 19.16
N LEU A 97 -8.90 12.77 19.55
CA LEU A 97 -10.18 13.39 19.21
C LEU A 97 -10.20 14.86 19.65
#